data_AF-A0A926NTJ1-F1
#
_entry.id   AF-A0A926NTJ1-F1
#
_cell.length_a   1.000
_cell.length_b   1.000
_cell.length_c   1.000
_cell.angle_alpha   90.00
_cell.angle_beta   90.00
_cell.angle_gamma   90.00
#
_symmetry.space_group_name_H-M   'P 1'
#
loop_
_entity.id
_entity.type
_entity.pdbx_description
1 polymer ?
#
loop_
_entity_poly.entity_id
_entity_poly.type
_entity_poly.pdbx_seq_one_letter_code
_entity_poly.pdbx_strand_id
1 'polypeptide(L)'
;MKRKEQILDSYYSHGADGMPEISAEGLLKAMDEYAEQAFNAARATTPTEHKYTTFTAYKAEIEKVAESAQSLTDKIKLIAQSILEQFIPDDPNAKSFSFDIKTNGIIYTVHYKKAPQGYWEFEKHSQR
;
A
#
# COMPACT_ATOMS: atom_id res chain seq x y z
N MET A 1 -17.12 11.36 -21.30
CA MET A 1 -16.59 11.19 -19.92
C MET A 1 -17.58 11.72 -18.93
N LYS A 2 -17.79 11.01 -17.83
CA LYS A 2 -18.55 11.53 -16.69
C LYS A 2 -17.61 12.38 -15.84
N ARG A 3 -18.13 13.40 -15.17
CA ARG A 3 -17.37 14.11 -14.13
C ARG A 3 -17.24 13.23 -12.88
N LYS A 4 -16.25 13.51 -12.04
CA LYS A 4 -16.00 12.75 -10.79
C LYS A 4 -17.25 12.67 -9.93
N GLU A 5 -17.99 13.78 -9.83
CA GLU A 5 -19.22 13.88 -9.05
C GLU A 5 -20.34 12.98 -9.62
N GLN A 6 -20.44 12.88 -10.95
CA GLN A 6 -21.44 12.02 -11.61
C GLN A 6 -21.11 10.53 -11.48
N ILE A 7 -19.81 10.19 -11.43
CA ILE A 7 -19.37 8.82 -11.16
C ILE A 7 -19.72 8.48 -9.72
N LEU A 8 -19.35 9.33 -8.75
CA LEU A 8 -19.67 9.14 -7.33
C LEU A 8 -21.18 9.00 -7.09
N ASP A 9 -21.98 9.90 -7.67
CA ASP A 9 -23.46 9.90 -7.59
C ASP A 9 -24.07 8.56 -8.05
N SER A 10 -23.47 7.91 -9.05
CA SER A 10 -23.92 6.61 -9.57
C SER A 10 -23.80 5.45 -8.57
N TYR A 11 -23.01 5.61 -7.50
CA TYR A 11 -22.75 4.58 -6.49
C TYR A 11 -23.32 4.94 -5.11
N TYR A 12 -23.95 6.10 -4.95
CA TYR A 12 -24.67 6.42 -3.73
C TYR A 12 -25.96 5.61 -3.65
N SER A 13 -26.23 5.12 -2.45
CA SER A 13 -27.52 4.60 -2.02
C SER A 13 -28.17 5.59 -1.05
N HIS A 14 -29.45 5.44 -0.77
CA HIS A 14 -30.10 6.23 0.26
C HIS A 14 -30.26 5.36 1.52
N GLY A 15 -29.74 5.85 2.64
CA GLY A 15 -29.93 5.23 3.95
C GLY A 15 -31.40 5.24 4.37
N ALA A 16 -31.71 4.55 5.47
CA ALA A 16 -33.08 4.50 6.02
C ALA A 16 -33.62 5.87 6.45
N ASP A 17 -32.72 6.84 6.66
CA ASP A 17 -32.99 8.24 6.96
C ASP A 17 -33.15 9.13 5.71
N GLY A 18 -33.03 8.56 4.51
CA GLY A 18 -33.08 9.26 3.23
C GLY A 18 -31.80 10.05 2.91
N MET A 19 -30.73 9.91 3.68
CA MET A 19 -29.45 10.56 3.37
C MET A 19 -28.63 9.71 2.39
N PRO A 20 -27.89 10.34 1.46
CA PRO A 20 -27.01 9.63 0.56
C PRO A 20 -25.86 8.97 1.33
N GLU A 21 -25.77 7.65 1.25
CA GLU A 21 -24.72 6.82 1.83
C GLU A 21 -23.99 6.04 0.74
N ILE A 22 -22.66 6.00 0.82
CA ILE A 22 -21.83 5.18 -0.06
C ILE A 22 -21.10 4.14 0.76
N SER A 23 -21.22 2.87 0.36
CA SER A 23 -20.47 1.79 0.98
C SER A 23 -18.99 1.86 0.58
N ALA A 24 -18.12 1.24 1.36
CA ALA A 24 -16.70 1.10 0.98
C ALA A 24 -16.54 0.45 -0.41
N GLU A 25 -17.39 -0.52 -0.74
CA GLU A 25 -17.41 -1.17 -2.06
C GLU A 25 -17.88 -0.21 -3.16
N GLY A 26 -18.92 0.58 -2.91
CA GLY A 26 -19.42 1.58 -3.86
C GLY A 26 -18.39 2.67 -4.14
N LEU A 27 -17.69 3.14 -3.11
CA LEU A 27 -16.61 4.10 -3.24
C LEU A 27 -15.45 3.52 -4.08
N LEU A 28 -15.07 2.26 -3.82
CA LEU A 28 -14.02 1.60 -4.59
C LEU A 28 -14.38 1.49 -6.07
N LYS A 29 -15.62 1.09 -6.39
CA LYS A 29 -16.13 1.03 -7.77
C LYS A 29 -16.12 2.40 -8.45
N ALA A 30 -16.54 3.45 -7.74
CA ALA A 30 -16.49 4.82 -8.25
C ALA A 30 -15.05 5.27 -8.57
N MET A 31 -14.09 4.92 -7.71
CA MET A 31 -12.67 5.23 -7.93
C MET A 31 -12.08 4.45 -9.12
N ASP A 32 -12.44 3.18 -9.26
CA ASP A 32 -12.02 2.35 -10.41
C ASP A 32 -12.56 2.92 -11.74
N GLU A 33 -13.83 3.29 -11.80
CA GLU A 33 -14.43 3.88 -13.02
C GLU A 33 -13.76 5.23 -13.37
N TYR A 34 -13.45 6.05 -12.37
CA TYR A 34 -12.72 7.30 -12.59
C TYR A 34 -11.29 7.05 -13.09
N ALA A 35 -10.57 6.11 -12.50
CA ALA A 35 -9.22 5.74 -12.89
C ALA A 35 -9.18 5.17 -14.33
N GLU A 36 -10.15 4.34 -14.70
CA GLU A 36 -10.29 3.81 -16.06
C GLU A 36 -10.56 4.92 -17.07
N GLN A 37 -11.45 5.86 -16.75
CA GLN A 37 -11.68 7.04 -17.59
C GLN A 37 -10.38 7.83 -17.79
N ALA A 38 -9.69 8.18 -16.71
CA ALA A 38 -8.42 8.92 -16.79
C ALA A 38 -7.36 8.18 -17.62
N PHE A 39 -7.24 6.85 -17.45
CA PHE A 39 -6.36 6.00 -18.24
C PHE A 39 -6.69 6.09 -19.74
N ASN A 40 -7.97 5.98 -20.11
CA ASN A 40 -8.40 6.05 -21.50
C ASN A 40 -8.21 7.45 -22.11
N ALA A 41 -8.44 8.54 -21.35
CA ALA A 41 -8.15 9.90 -21.83
C ALA A 41 -6.66 10.12 -22.09
N ALA A 42 -5.79 9.73 -21.16
CA ALA A 42 -4.34 9.93 -21.29
C ALA A 42 -3.78 9.22 -22.54
N ARG A 43 -4.41 8.11 -22.94
CA ARG A 43 -4.07 7.38 -24.16
C ARG A 43 -4.59 8.06 -25.42
N ALA A 44 -5.78 8.65 -25.37
CA ALA A 44 -6.32 9.41 -26.50
C ALA A 44 -5.47 10.66 -26.85
N THR A 45 -4.73 11.21 -25.88
CA THR A 45 -3.91 12.42 -26.06
C THR A 45 -2.44 12.14 -26.44
N THR A 46 -1.95 10.91 -26.28
CA THR A 46 -0.54 10.56 -26.51
C THR A 46 -0.42 9.42 -27.51
N PRO A 47 -0.18 9.67 -28.80
CA PRO A 47 -0.20 8.63 -29.85
C PRO A 47 1.06 7.74 -29.89
N THR A 48 1.75 7.56 -28.76
CA THR A 48 2.95 6.71 -28.67
C THR A 48 2.60 5.28 -28.26
N GLU A 49 3.57 4.38 -28.43
CA GLU A 49 3.45 2.99 -27.96
C GLU A 49 3.19 2.95 -26.45
N HIS A 50 2.01 2.47 -26.05
CA HIS A 50 1.63 2.37 -24.65
C HIS A 50 2.08 1.02 -24.08
N LYS A 51 2.81 1.05 -22.96
CA LYS A 51 3.23 -0.16 -22.23
C LYS A 51 2.06 -1.08 -21.86
N TYR A 52 0.89 -0.52 -21.56
CA TYR A 52 -0.33 -1.27 -21.23
C TYR A 52 -1.47 -0.86 -22.17
N THR A 53 -2.08 -1.86 -22.81
CA THR A 53 -3.14 -1.65 -23.81
C THR A 53 -4.55 -1.60 -23.22
N THR A 54 -4.72 -1.92 -21.94
CA THR A 54 -6.00 -1.86 -21.22
C THR A 54 -5.77 -1.42 -19.78
N PHE A 55 -6.80 -0.80 -19.18
CA PHE A 55 -6.76 -0.43 -17.76
C PHE A 55 -6.60 -1.67 -16.87
N THR A 56 -7.23 -2.80 -17.24
CA THR A 56 -7.08 -4.09 -16.55
C THR A 56 -5.63 -4.56 -16.52
N ALA A 57 -4.90 -4.47 -17.63
CA ALA A 57 -3.50 -4.89 -17.69
C ALA A 57 -2.60 -3.98 -16.82
N TYR A 58 -2.89 -2.68 -16.80
CA TYR A 58 -2.22 -1.72 -15.93
C TYR A 58 -2.48 -1.99 -14.44
N LYS A 59 -3.75 -2.21 -14.06
CA LYS A 59 -4.15 -2.53 -12.69
C LYS A 59 -3.52 -3.82 -12.18
N ALA A 60 -3.54 -4.88 -12.99
CA ALA A 60 -2.93 -6.17 -12.64
C ALA A 60 -1.42 -6.06 -12.41
N GLU A 61 -0.71 -5.18 -13.12
CA GLU A 61 0.71 -4.94 -12.83
C GLU A 61 0.90 -4.24 -11.49
N ILE A 62 0.12 -3.20 -11.20
CA ILE A 62 0.21 -2.48 -9.92
C ILE A 62 -0.05 -3.43 -8.75
N GLU A 63 -1.06 -4.28 -8.88
CA GLU A 63 -1.40 -5.28 -7.86
C GLU A 63 -0.25 -6.28 -7.67
N LYS A 64 0.37 -6.78 -8.74
CA LYS A 64 1.57 -7.63 -8.64
C LYS A 64 2.73 -6.93 -7.95
N VAL A 65 2.97 -5.65 -8.26
CA VAL A 65 4.02 -4.87 -7.60
C VAL A 65 3.71 -4.71 -6.12
N ALA A 66 2.47 -4.41 -5.75
CA ALA A 66 2.03 -4.30 -4.36
C ALA A 66 2.18 -5.63 -3.60
N GLU A 67 1.77 -6.75 -4.20
CA GLU A 67 1.94 -8.10 -3.64
C GLU A 67 3.42 -8.46 -3.45
N SER A 68 4.27 -8.14 -4.43
CA SER A 68 5.71 -8.39 -4.34
C SER A 68 6.39 -7.55 -3.25
N ALA A 69 5.95 -6.29 -3.07
CA ALA A 69 6.45 -5.40 -2.02
C ALA A 69 6.00 -5.85 -0.62
N GLN A 70 4.76 -6.34 -0.50
CA GLN A 70 4.27 -6.93 0.74
C GLN A 70 5.03 -8.22 1.07
N SER A 71 5.21 -9.11 0.09
CA SER A 71 6.01 -10.33 0.23
C SER A 71 7.46 -10.05 0.66
N LEU A 72 8.09 -9.01 0.10
CA LEU A 72 9.42 -8.57 0.52
C LEU A 72 9.43 -8.05 1.96
N THR A 73 8.45 -7.23 2.32
CA THR A 73 8.32 -6.69 3.69
C THR A 73 8.12 -7.81 4.71
N ASP A 74 7.29 -8.81 4.40
CA ASP A 74 7.07 -9.96 5.26
C ASP A 74 8.34 -10.81 5.41
N LYS A 75 9.11 -10.99 4.33
CA LYS A 75 10.42 -11.67 4.38
C LYS A 75 11.42 -10.91 5.24
N ILE A 76 11.53 -9.59 5.07
CA ILE A 76 12.41 -8.73 5.88
C ILE A 76 12.02 -8.81 7.35
N LYS A 77 10.72 -8.71 7.65
CA LYS A 77 10.19 -8.80 9.01
C LYS A 77 10.47 -10.15 9.64
N LEU A 78 10.28 -11.25 8.91
CA LEU A 78 10.57 -12.60 9.40
C LEU A 78 12.05 -12.77 9.77
N ILE A 79 12.95 -12.32 8.89
CA ILE A 79 14.40 -12.36 9.16
C ILE A 79 14.74 -11.50 10.38
N ALA A 80 14.25 -10.27 10.43
CA ALA A 80 14.49 -9.35 11.53
C ALA A 80 13.99 -9.91 12.87
N GLN A 81 12.81 -10.52 12.89
CA GLN A 81 12.25 -11.17 14.09
C GLN A 81 13.09 -12.36 14.56
N SER A 82 13.69 -13.13 13.64
CA SER A 82 14.52 -14.28 14.00
C SER A 82 15.82 -13.94 14.74
N ILE A 83 16.30 -12.69 14.61
CA ILE A 83 17.54 -12.21 15.23
C ILE A 83 17.31 -11.03 16.19
N LEU A 84 16.05 -10.66 16.42
CA LEU A 84 15.67 -9.46 17.17
C LEU A 84 16.31 -9.39 18.55
N GLU A 85 16.34 -10.53 19.25
CA GLU A 85 16.86 -10.65 20.62
C GLU A 85 18.32 -10.21 20.77
N GLN A 86 19.11 -10.25 19.69
CA GLN A 86 20.52 -9.84 19.71
C GLN A 86 20.71 -8.31 19.65
N PHE A 87 19.65 -7.57 19.31
CA PHE A 87 19.70 -6.12 19.07
C PHE A 87 18.79 -5.32 20.02
N ILE A 88 18.11 -5.99 20.95
CA ILE A 88 17.29 -5.31 21.96
C ILE A 88 18.21 -4.44 22.83
N PRO A 89 17.93 -3.13 22.97
CA PRO A 89 18.70 -2.26 23.84
C PRO A 89 18.57 -2.67 25.31
N ASP A 90 19.69 -2.65 26.04
CA ASP A 90 19.70 -2.85 27.49
C ASP A 90 19.07 -1.68 28.25
N ASP A 91 18.98 -0.49 27.63
CA ASP A 91 18.35 0.70 28.24
C ASP A 91 16.82 0.50 28.34
N PRO A 92 16.25 0.42 29.55
CA PRO A 92 14.81 0.26 29.72
C PRO A 92 14.00 1.46 29.19
N ASN A 93 14.63 2.62 29.04
CA ASN A 93 14.00 3.85 28.54
C ASN A 93 14.02 3.96 27.02
N ALA A 94 14.71 3.05 26.31
CA ALA A 94 14.71 3.05 24.85
C ALA A 94 13.28 2.92 24.32
N LYS A 95 12.91 3.81 23.40
CA LYS A 95 11.59 3.84 22.74
C LYS A 95 11.62 3.28 21.31
N SER A 96 12.79 3.23 20.71
CA SER A 96 13.01 2.67 19.38
C SER A 96 14.46 2.22 19.24
N PHE A 97 14.70 1.33 18.29
CA PHE A 97 16.04 0.97 17.85
C PHE A 97 15.99 0.50 16.40
N SER A 98 17.17 0.39 15.79
CA SER A 98 17.31 -0.11 14.43
C SER A 98 18.59 -0.89 14.26
N PHE A 99 18.58 -1.86 13.36
CA PHE A 99 19.75 -2.64 12.99
C PHE A 99 19.70 -3.00 11.51
N ASP A 100 20.86 -3.38 10.97
CA ASP A 100 21.00 -3.72 9.56
C ASP A 100 20.89 -5.24 9.37
N ILE A 101 20.15 -5.65 8.34
CA ILE A 101 20.10 -7.03 7.86
C ILE A 101 20.51 -7.07 6.40
N LYS A 102 21.13 -8.18 5.97
CA LYS A 102 21.46 -8.41 4.57
C LYS A 102 20.62 -9.57 4.03
N THR A 103 19.84 -9.33 2.99
CA THR A 103 19.06 -10.36 2.31
C THR A 103 19.00 -10.09 0.81
N ASN A 104 19.03 -11.14 -0.01
CA ASN A 104 19.08 -11.02 -1.48
C ASN A 104 20.18 -10.08 -2.00
N GLY A 105 21.31 -9.99 -1.29
CA GLY A 105 22.42 -9.10 -1.67
C GLY A 105 22.23 -7.61 -1.32
N ILE A 106 21.07 -7.21 -0.79
CA ILE A 106 20.73 -5.84 -0.41
C ILE A 106 20.81 -5.70 1.12
N ILE A 107 21.26 -4.53 1.58
CA ILE A 107 21.28 -4.16 3.00
C ILE A 107 20.01 -3.38 3.30
N TYR A 108 19.27 -3.82 4.31
CA TYR A 108 18.08 -3.16 4.82
C TYR A 108 18.31 -2.76 6.27
N THR A 109 17.97 -1.53 6.61
CA THR A 109 17.85 -1.09 8.01
C THR A 109 16.42 -1.34 8.46
N VAL A 110 16.25 -2.15 9.51
CA VAL A 110 14.94 -2.43 10.11
C VAL A 110 14.77 -1.57 11.36
N HIS A 111 13.57 -1.02 11.52
CA HIS A 111 13.23 -0.12 12.62
C HIS A 111 12.17 -0.76 13.51
N TYR A 112 12.43 -0.73 14.81
CA TYR A 112 11.51 -1.20 15.84
C TYR A 112 11.13 -0.06 16.77
N LYS A 113 9.89 -0.10 17.27
CA LYS A 113 9.37 0.81 18.29
C LYS A 113 8.84 0.02 19.48
N LYS A 114 8.91 0.62 20.67
CA LYS A 114 8.35 0.04 21.88
C LYS A 114 6.84 0.32 21.91
N ALA A 115 6.04 -0.73 21.99
CA ALA A 115 4.60 -0.64 22.14
C ALA A 115 4.22 -0.18 23.56
N PRO A 116 3.01 0.37 23.78
CA PRO A 116 2.52 0.73 25.11
C PRO A 116 2.53 -0.45 26.11
N GLN A 117 2.39 -1.67 25.61
CA GLN A 117 2.42 -2.92 26.39
C GLN A 117 3.85 -3.38 26.73
N GLY A 118 4.89 -2.68 26.25
CA GLY A 118 6.30 -2.94 26.55
C GLY A 118 7.04 -3.84 25.54
N TYR A 119 6.33 -4.45 24.58
CA TYR A 119 6.93 -5.28 23.54
C TYR A 119 7.53 -4.45 22.40
N TRP A 120 8.48 -5.03 21.66
CA TRP A 120 9.07 -4.42 20.47
C TRP A 120 8.28 -4.79 19.22
N GLU A 121 7.82 -3.77 18.49
CA GLU A 121 7.06 -3.93 17.25
C GLU A 121 7.86 -3.47 16.05
N PHE A 122 7.83 -4.27 14.98
CA PHE A 122 8.37 -3.87 13.69
C PHE A 122 7.59 -2.66 13.17
N GLU A 123 8.29 -1.56 12.90
CA GLU A 123 7.68 -0.33 12.39
C GLU A 123 7.81 -0.25 10.88
N LYS A 124 9.04 -0.37 10.37
CA LYS A 124 9.36 -0.19 8.94
C LYS A 124 10.74 -0.75 8.61
N HIS A 125 11.03 -0.83 7.32
CA HIS A 125 12.38 -1.04 6.80
C HIS A 125 12.73 0.06 5.79
N SER A 126 14.02 0.31 5.63
CA SER A 126 14.57 1.14 4.56
C SER A 126 15.73 0.41 3.91
N GLN A 127 15.88 0.60 2.60
CA GLN A 127 17.06 0.13 1.90
C GLN A 127 18.21 1.13 2.11
N ARG A 128 19.41 0.61 2.36
CA ARG A 128 20.64 1.40 2.49
C ARG A 128 21.41 1.48 1.18
#